data_AF-A0A261FQP4-F1
#
_entry.id   AF-A0A261FQP4-F1
#
_cell.length_a   1.000
_cell.length_b   1.000
_cell.length_c   1.000
_cell.angle_alpha   90.00
_cell.angle_beta   90.00
_cell.angle_gamma   90.00
#
_symmetry.space_group_name_H-M   'P 1'
#
loop_
_entity.id
_entity.type
_entity.pdbx_description
1 polymer ?
#
loop_
_entity_poly.entity_id
_entity_poly.type
_entity_poly.pdbx_seq_one_letter_code
_entity_poly.pdbx_strand_id
1 'polypeptide(L)'
;MLFQVYGDNAVFQWIGWILVFCCLLGANELARRTKTGGIVAFVVIPAILTVYFITIYVAAAAGAEWALTNPTYVHMTSWFHYAKLYAATAGCIGFMALKYKWGSIGKSEWFKCFPFVIVAINILIAVVSDFESAIRAWGTTWVSTEGVTLMGGWHNVFNGVAGLINIACMTGWFGIYVSKKKQDMLWPDMTWVFIVAYDLWNFCYTYNCLPTHAWYCGLALLLAPTVANALWNKGGWIQNRANTLAMWCMFAQVFPMFQDYSVFSTQSVNDPNVNLAVSIVALVANIAALTYILVRAKKQGVNPWLKEVFKGTRDYEQAIARAE
;
A
#
# COMPACT_ATOMS: atom_id res chain seq x y z
N MET A 1 -16.48 -0.81 18.20
CA MET A 1 -15.21 -0.07 18.06
C MET A 1 -14.26 -0.90 17.21
N LEU A 2 -13.44 -0.29 16.35
CA LEU A 2 -12.50 -1.01 15.47
C LEU A 2 -11.08 -1.11 16.05
N PHE A 3 -10.73 -0.23 16.99
CA PHE A 3 -9.40 -0.19 17.58
C PHE A 3 -9.46 -0.01 19.09
N GLN A 4 -8.46 -0.56 19.77
CA GLN A 4 -8.26 -0.40 21.21
C GLN A 4 -7.58 0.95 21.52
N VAL A 5 -8.25 2.05 21.17
CA VAL A 5 -7.77 3.44 21.36
C VAL A 5 -8.49 4.16 22.51
N TYR A 6 -8.58 3.47 23.63
CA TYR A 6 -9.23 3.95 24.85
C TYR A 6 -8.39 3.57 26.08
N GLY A 7 -8.49 4.35 27.16
CA GLY A 7 -7.68 4.18 28.38
C GLY A 7 -6.44 5.08 28.42
N ASP A 8 -5.51 4.77 29.32
CA ASP A 8 -4.41 5.66 29.71
C ASP A 8 -3.43 5.99 28.56
N ASN A 9 -3.29 5.09 27.58
CA ASN A 9 -2.41 5.27 26.42
C ASN A 9 -3.11 5.89 25.19
N ALA A 10 -4.42 6.15 25.24
CA ALA A 10 -5.19 6.60 24.08
C ALA A 10 -4.62 7.88 23.45
N VAL A 11 -4.23 8.85 24.28
CA VAL A 11 -3.64 10.12 23.81
C VAL A 11 -2.37 9.87 23.01
N PHE A 12 -1.49 8.97 23.49
CA PHE A 12 -0.25 8.63 22.78
C PHE A 12 -0.54 7.96 21.44
N GLN A 13 -1.49 7.03 21.38
CA GLN A 13 -1.88 6.34 20.14
C GLN A 13 -2.42 7.30 19.07
N TRP A 14 -3.26 8.26 19.46
CA TRP A 14 -3.77 9.31 18.57
C TRP A 14 -2.67 10.28 18.13
N ILE A 15 -1.79 10.71 19.03
CA ILE A 15 -0.65 11.56 18.68
C ILE A 15 0.29 10.82 17.72
N GLY A 16 0.59 9.56 18.00
CA GLY A 16 1.41 8.71 17.14
C GLY A 16 0.82 8.60 15.74
N TRP A 17 -0.51 8.46 15.63
CA TRP A 17 -1.20 8.42 14.35
C TRP A 17 -1.03 9.73 13.57
N ILE A 18 -1.25 10.88 14.22
CA ILE A 18 -1.08 12.20 13.60
C ILE A 18 0.36 12.40 13.14
N LEU A 19 1.34 12.00 13.97
CA LEU A 19 2.76 12.10 13.64
C LEU A 19 3.11 11.26 12.41
N VAL A 20 2.72 9.98 12.39
CA VAL A 20 2.96 9.10 11.23
C VAL A 20 2.32 9.68 9.98
N PHE A 21 1.07 10.12 10.06
CA PHE A 21 0.35 10.72 8.95
C PHE A 21 1.07 11.97 8.40
N CYS A 22 1.43 12.92 9.26
CA CYS A 22 2.14 14.13 8.88
C CYS A 22 3.54 13.86 8.33
N CYS A 23 4.29 12.94 8.95
CA CYS A 23 5.63 12.54 8.50
C CYS A 23 5.58 11.88 7.12
N LEU A 24 4.62 10.98 6.88
CA LEU A 24 4.45 10.33 5.58
C LEU A 24 4.10 11.33 4.48
N LEU A 25 3.21 12.30 4.77
CA LEU A 25 2.90 13.38 3.85
C LEU A 25 4.13 14.24 3.53
N GLY A 26 4.87 14.68 4.55
CA GLY A 26 6.06 15.51 4.38
C GLY A 26 7.19 14.80 3.65
N ALA A 27 7.48 13.55 4.04
CA ALA A 27 8.52 12.73 3.41
C ALA A 27 8.17 12.40 1.95
N ASN A 28 6.90 12.11 1.66
CA ASN A 28 6.44 11.89 0.30
C ASN A 28 6.63 13.14 -0.57
N GLU A 29 6.27 14.31 -0.03
CA GLU A 29 6.44 15.57 -0.73
C GLU A 29 7.92 15.86 -1.05
N LEU A 30 8.80 15.62 -0.09
CA LEU A 30 10.26 15.79 -0.26
C LEU A 30 10.82 14.84 -1.33
N ALA A 31 10.45 13.55 -1.24
CA ALA A 31 10.93 12.52 -2.17
C ALA A 31 10.41 12.75 -3.60
N ARG A 32 9.19 13.28 -3.74
CA ARG A 32 8.52 13.50 -5.03
C ARG A 32 9.03 14.75 -5.76
N ARG A 33 9.32 15.83 -5.03
CA ARG A 33 9.67 17.14 -5.60
C ARG A 33 10.98 17.15 -6.37
N THR A 34 11.96 16.33 -5.97
CA THR A 34 13.31 16.37 -6.55
C THR A 34 13.77 15.00 -7.03
N LYS A 35 14.62 14.97 -8.06
CA LYS A 35 15.25 13.73 -8.54
C LYS A 35 16.15 13.13 -7.46
N THR A 36 16.96 13.96 -6.81
CA THR A 36 17.86 13.55 -5.73
C THR A 36 17.09 12.99 -4.54
N GLY A 37 16.00 13.64 -4.11
CA GLY A 37 15.16 13.15 -3.02
C GLY A 37 14.59 11.76 -3.31
N GLY A 38 14.08 11.53 -4.52
CA GLY A 38 13.61 10.21 -4.93
C GLY A 38 14.71 9.15 -5.00
N ILE A 39 15.89 9.48 -5.52
CA ILE A 39 17.04 8.54 -5.58
C ILE A 39 17.53 8.19 -4.18
N VAL A 40 17.68 9.18 -3.29
CA VAL A 40 18.10 8.92 -1.92
C VAL A 40 17.08 8.04 -1.20
N ALA A 41 15.79 8.41 -1.30
CA ALA A 41 14.72 7.70 -0.60
C ALA A 41 14.48 6.28 -1.11
N PHE A 42 14.55 6.04 -2.43
CA PHE A 42 14.12 4.78 -3.03
C PHE A 42 15.22 3.97 -3.70
N VAL A 43 16.47 4.43 -3.69
CA VAL A 43 17.62 3.66 -4.19
C VAL A 43 18.69 3.54 -3.11
N VAL A 44 19.18 4.66 -2.58
CA VAL A 44 20.30 4.65 -1.62
C VAL A 44 19.88 4.04 -0.28
N ILE A 45 18.79 4.51 0.32
CA ILE A 45 18.31 3.98 1.60
C ILE A 45 17.94 2.49 1.48
N PRO A 46 17.14 2.04 0.49
CA PRO A 46 16.87 0.61 0.31
C PRO A 46 18.13 -0.23 0.11
N ALA A 47 19.17 0.26 -0.58
CA ALA A 47 20.42 -0.46 -0.74
C ALA A 47 21.15 -0.64 0.60
N ILE A 48 21.23 0.42 1.42
CA ILE A 48 21.79 0.35 2.78
C ILE A 48 20.99 -0.63 3.64
N LEU A 49 19.65 -0.56 3.59
CA LEU A 49 18.78 -1.47 4.32
C LEU A 49 18.93 -2.92 3.85
N THR A 50 19.13 -3.15 2.56
CA THR A 50 19.40 -4.49 2.02
C THR A 50 20.66 -5.08 2.64
N VAL A 51 21.74 -4.29 2.70
CA VAL A 51 22.99 -4.70 3.38
C VAL A 51 22.74 -4.96 4.86
N TYR A 52 22.01 -4.09 5.55
CA TYR A 52 21.64 -4.25 6.95
C TYR A 52 20.87 -5.56 7.20
N PHE A 53 19.83 -5.85 6.41
CA PHE A 53 19.05 -7.08 6.54
C PHE A 53 19.90 -8.33 6.28
N ILE A 54 20.66 -8.36 5.19
CA ILE A 54 21.56 -9.48 4.88
C ILE A 54 22.54 -9.71 6.02
N THR A 55 23.12 -8.64 6.58
CA THR A 55 24.07 -8.73 7.69
C THR A 55 23.44 -9.38 8.92
N ILE A 56 22.21 -8.99 9.27
CA ILE A 56 21.47 -9.60 10.38
C ILE A 56 21.20 -11.09 10.12
N TYR A 57 20.67 -11.44 8.94
CA TYR A 57 20.34 -12.84 8.64
C TYR A 57 21.57 -13.74 8.59
N VAL A 58 22.68 -13.27 8.02
CA VAL A 58 23.94 -14.04 7.98
C VAL A 58 24.52 -14.19 9.38
N ALA A 59 24.51 -13.13 10.19
CA ALA A 59 25.00 -13.20 11.57
C ALA A 59 24.11 -14.09 12.46
N ALA A 60 22.79 -14.04 12.29
CA ALA A 60 21.85 -14.92 12.98
C ALA A 60 22.07 -16.39 12.59
N ALA A 61 22.28 -16.67 11.30
CA ALA A 61 22.62 -18.02 10.83
C ALA A 61 23.97 -18.51 11.37
N ALA A 62 24.91 -17.61 11.64
CA ALA A 62 26.18 -17.91 12.31
C ALA A 62 26.07 -18.03 13.84
N GLY A 63 24.87 -17.90 14.42
CA GLY A 63 24.62 -18.03 15.86
C GLY A 63 25.00 -16.79 16.68
N ALA A 64 25.22 -15.63 16.05
CA ALA A 64 25.58 -14.42 16.77
C ALA A 64 24.39 -13.90 17.60
N GLU A 65 24.58 -13.80 18.91
CA GLU A 65 23.52 -13.44 19.87
C GLU A 65 22.89 -12.07 19.59
N TRP A 66 23.70 -11.08 19.21
CA TRP A 66 23.21 -9.73 18.88
C TRP A 66 22.29 -9.71 17.64
N ALA A 67 22.44 -10.67 16.74
CA ALA A 67 21.62 -10.80 15.54
C ALA A 67 20.34 -11.58 15.82
N LEU A 68 20.42 -12.65 16.62
CA LEU A 68 19.28 -13.44 17.06
C LEU A 68 18.30 -12.65 17.94
N THR A 69 18.81 -11.68 18.71
CA THR A 69 18.00 -10.79 19.57
C THR A 69 17.65 -9.47 18.89
N ASN A 70 18.05 -9.27 17.64
CA ASN A 70 17.79 -8.02 16.93
C ASN A 70 16.28 -7.85 16.68
N PRO A 71 15.67 -6.69 17.01
CA PRO A 71 14.23 -6.48 16.81
C PRO A 71 13.75 -6.72 15.37
N THR A 72 14.55 -6.37 14.36
CA THR A 72 14.25 -6.65 12.95
C THR A 72 14.14 -8.16 12.69
N TYR A 73 15.00 -8.96 13.33
CA TYR A 73 14.99 -10.42 13.22
C TYR A 73 13.89 -11.06 14.07
N VAL A 74 13.46 -10.44 15.17
CA VAL A 74 12.43 -11.05 16.03
C VAL A 74 11.01 -10.71 15.53
N HIS A 75 10.80 -9.49 15.05
CA HIS A 75 9.46 -8.96 14.79
C HIS A 75 9.13 -8.73 13.31
N MET A 76 10.12 -8.82 12.41
CA MET A 76 9.95 -8.45 10.99
C MET A 76 10.47 -9.53 10.02
N THR A 77 10.45 -10.80 10.44
CA THR A 77 10.99 -11.92 9.66
C THR A 77 10.07 -12.48 8.59
N SER A 78 8.79 -12.14 8.61
CA SER A 78 7.83 -12.63 7.63
C SER A 78 8.26 -12.24 6.21
N TRP A 79 8.12 -13.20 5.29
CA TRP A 79 8.38 -12.98 3.86
C TRP A 79 7.60 -11.76 3.32
N PHE A 80 6.43 -11.49 3.90
CA PHE A 80 5.53 -10.44 3.49
C PHE A 80 6.15 -9.04 3.60
N HIS A 81 6.85 -8.72 4.69
CA HIS A 81 7.41 -7.39 4.90
C HIS A 81 8.47 -7.07 3.84
N TYR A 82 9.35 -8.02 3.56
CA TYR A 82 10.35 -7.90 2.50
C TYR A 82 9.72 -7.82 1.11
N ALA A 83 8.76 -8.70 0.81
CA ALA A 83 8.06 -8.68 -0.48
C ALA A 83 7.37 -7.33 -0.72
N LYS A 84 6.71 -6.77 0.30
CA LYS A 84 6.10 -5.44 0.24
C LYS A 84 7.12 -4.32 0.06
N LEU A 85 8.18 -4.31 0.87
CA LEU A 85 9.22 -3.28 0.77
C LEU A 85 9.82 -3.22 -0.63
N TYR A 86 10.26 -4.37 -1.16
CA TYR A 86 10.92 -4.42 -2.46
C TYR A 86 9.95 -4.19 -3.62
N ALA A 87 8.70 -4.68 -3.54
CA ALA A 87 7.69 -4.39 -4.55
C ALA A 87 7.32 -2.90 -4.58
N ALA A 88 7.19 -2.24 -3.41
CA ALA A 88 6.94 -0.81 -3.32
C ALA A 88 8.13 0.00 -3.84
N THR A 89 9.36 -0.38 -3.46
CA THR A 89 10.60 0.26 -3.91
C THR A 89 10.78 0.13 -5.42
N ALA A 90 10.56 -1.06 -5.98
CA ALA A 90 10.58 -1.27 -7.43
C ALA A 90 9.53 -0.41 -8.16
N GLY A 91 8.35 -0.26 -7.57
CA GLY A 91 7.33 0.68 -8.04
C GLY A 91 7.84 2.12 -8.08
N CYS A 92 8.41 2.61 -6.99
CA CYS A 92 8.99 3.95 -6.91
C CYS A 92 10.10 4.18 -7.95
N ILE A 93 11.01 3.21 -8.11
CA ILE A 93 12.10 3.26 -9.09
C ILE A 93 11.54 3.29 -10.52
N GLY A 94 10.58 2.42 -10.83
CA GLY A 94 9.96 2.39 -12.16
C GLY A 94 9.17 3.65 -12.48
N PHE A 95 8.50 4.26 -11.49
CA PHE A 95 7.83 5.56 -11.65
C PHE A 95 8.84 6.67 -11.91
N MET A 96 9.98 6.66 -11.23
CA MET A 96 11.07 7.59 -11.54
C MET A 96 11.64 7.35 -12.94
N ALA A 97 11.77 6.10 -13.37
CA ALA A 97 12.23 5.77 -14.72
C ALA A 97 11.27 6.27 -15.81
N LEU A 98 9.96 6.15 -15.60
CA LEU A 98 8.93 6.74 -16.48
C LEU A 98 8.98 8.27 -16.47
N LYS A 99 8.96 8.87 -15.27
CA LYS A 99 8.92 10.32 -15.06
C LYS A 99 10.13 11.03 -15.66
N TYR A 100 11.34 10.49 -15.43
CA TYR A 100 12.59 11.08 -15.92
C TYR A 100 13.07 10.48 -17.26
N LYS A 101 12.25 9.62 -17.89
CA LYS A 101 12.60 8.92 -19.15
C LYS A 101 13.99 8.27 -19.07
N TRP A 102 14.27 7.58 -17.96
CA TRP A 102 15.56 6.98 -17.69
C TRP A 102 15.79 5.79 -18.62
N GLY A 103 16.86 5.86 -19.42
CA GLY A 103 17.26 4.80 -20.35
C GLY A 103 16.31 4.64 -21.55
N SER A 104 16.43 3.51 -22.25
CA SER A 104 15.54 3.13 -23.34
C SER A 104 14.18 2.62 -22.84
N ILE A 105 14.16 2.01 -21.65
CA ILE A 105 12.96 1.42 -21.03
C ILE A 105 11.96 2.51 -20.63
N GLY A 106 12.41 3.58 -19.95
CA GLY A 106 11.54 4.69 -19.53
C GLY A 106 10.97 5.53 -20.69
N LYS A 107 11.51 5.37 -21.91
CA LYS A 107 11.02 6.03 -23.13
C LYS A 107 10.03 5.18 -23.93
N SER A 108 9.85 3.92 -23.54
CA SER A 108 9.07 2.98 -24.33
C SER A 108 7.59 3.01 -23.98
N GLU A 109 6.74 2.96 -25.01
CA GLU A 109 5.28 2.98 -24.85
C GLU A 109 4.76 1.74 -24.09
N TRP A 110 5.42 0.58 -24.21
CA TRP A 110 5.03 -0.62 -23.46
C TRP A 110 5.27 -0.46 -21.95
N PHE A 111 6.26 0.34 -21.55
CA PHE A 111 6.59 0.56 -20.15
C PHE A 111 5.53 1.43 -19.44
N LYS A 112 4.61 2.07 -20.17
CA LYS A 112 3.44 2.75 -19.58
C LYS A 112 2.51 1.80 -18.85
N CYS A 113 2.52 0.51 -19.15
CA CYS A 113 1.77 -0.51 -18.42
C CYS A 113 2.45 -0.93 -17.08
N PHE A 114 3.73 -0.55 -16.86
CA PHE A 114 4.47 -0.91 -15.65
C PHE A 114 3.75 -0.51 -14.35
N PRO A 115 3.15 0.69 -14.21
CA PRO A 115 2.41 1.05 -13.02
C PRO A 115 1.23 0.13 -12.73
N PHE A 116 0.51 -0.34 -13.75
CA PHE A 116 -0.52 -1.36 -13.56
C PHE A 116 0.08 -2.66 -13.01
N VAL A 117 1.13 -3.17 -13.66
CA VAL A 117 1.74 -4.46 -13.31
C VAL A 117 2.26 -4.46 -11.87
N ILE A 118 3.01 -3.43 -11.48
CA ILE A 118 3.59 -3.40 -10.12
C ILE A 118 2.52 -3.25 -9.04
N VAL A 119 1.43 -2.54 -9.32
CA VAL A 119 0.30 -2.40 -8.40
C VAL A 119 -0.48 -3.70 -8.29
N ALA A 120 -0.71 -4.39 -9.41
CA ALA A 120 -1.31 -5.71 -9.43
C ALA A 120 -0.48 -6.70 -8.61
N ILE A 121 0.85 -6.73 -8.77
CA ILE A 121 1.76 -7.56 -7.96
C ILE A 121 1.63 -7.20 -6.47
N ASN A 122 1.63 -5.91 -6.13
CA ASN A 122 1.47 -5.46 -4.74
C ASN A 122 0.13 -5.91 -4.13
N ILE A 123 -0.95 -5.91 -4.92
CA ILE A 123 -2.26 -6.41 -4.49
C ILE A 123 -2.22 -7.94 -4.34
N LEU A 124 -1.66 -8.65 -5.31
CA LEU A 124 -1.52 -10.11 -5.29
C LEU A 124 -0.73 -10.61 -4.07
N ILE A 125 0.35 -9.93 -3.67
CA ILE A 125 1.10 -10.26 -2.45
C ILE A 125 0.17 -10.27 -1.22
N ALA A 126 -0.73 -9.29 -1.11
CA ALA A 126 -1.70 -9.23 -0.02
C ALA A 126 -2.81 -10.29 -0.17
N VAL A 127 -3.29 -10.54 -1.39
CA VAL A 127 -4.28 -11.60 -1.68
C VAL A 127 -3.73 -12.99 -1.31
N VAL A 128 -2.46 -13.27 -1.63
CA VAL A 128 -1.79 -14.51 -1.24
C VAL A 128 -1.71 -14.62 0.29
N SER A 129 -1.36 -13.53 0.98
CA SER A 129 -1.32 -13.49 2.45
C SER A 129 -2.71 -13.69 3.09
N ASP A 130 -3.79 -13.16 2.49
CA ASP A 130 -5.17 -13.44 2.91
C ASP A 130 -5.48 -14.95 2.78
N PHE A 131 -5.24 -15.54 1.61
CA PHE A 131 -5.52 -16.95 1.40
C PHE A 131 -4.63 -17.87 2.24
N GLU A 132 -3.36 -17.51 2.45
CA GLU A 132 -2.44 -18.21 3.36
C GLU A 132 -3.00 -18.22 4.79
N SER A 133 -3.50 -17.08 5.27
CA SER A 133 -4.12 -16.95 6.59
C SER A 133 -5.41 -17.78 6.70
N ALA A 134 -6.23 -17.77 5.64
CA ALA A 134 -7.44 -18.59 5.56
C ALA A 134 -7.09 -20.09 5.66
N ILE A 135 -6.12 -20.56 4.88
CA ILE A 135 -5.74 -21.98 4.81
C ILE A 135 -5.08 -22.45 6.11
N ARG A 136 -4.18 -21.65 6.68
CA ARG A 136 -3.41 -22.05 7.87
C ARG A 136 -4.22 -22.03 9.16
N ALA A 137 -5.19 -21.13 9.27
CA ALA A 137 -5.93 -20.89 10.50
C ALA A 137 -7.45 -21.02 10.32
N TRP A 138 -7.94 -21.84 9.39
CA TRP A 138 -9.37 -21.96 9.09
C TRP A 138 -10.20 -22.31 10.33
N GLY A 139 -11.02 -21.37 10.81
CA GLY A 139 -11.86 -21.56 11.99
C GLY A 139 -11.06 -21.64 13.32
N THR A 140 -9.79 -21.26 13.30
CA THR A 140 -8.89 -21.25 14.46
C THR A 140 -7.98 -20.02 14.44
N THR A 141 -7.02 -19.96 15.36
CA THR A 141 -5.98 -18.93 15.43
C THR A 141 -4.61 -19.53 15.22
N TRP A 142 -3.74 -18.81 14.52
CA TRP A 142 -2.33 -19.15 14.35
C TRP A 142 -1.46 -17.98 14.80
N VAL A 143 -0.34 -18.28 15.46
CA VAL A 143 0.65 -17.27 15.84
C VAL A 143 1.72 -17.21 14.76
N SER A 144 1.90 -16.04 14.16
CA SER A 144 2.91 -15.82 13.13
C SER A 144 4.32 -16.00 13.66
N THR A 145 5.31 -16.09 12.76
CA THR A 145 6.73 -16.09 13.13
C THR A 145 7.16 -14.84 13.91
N GLU A 146 6.33 -13.80 13.91
CA GLU A 146 6.54 -12.51 14.56
C GLU A 146 5.77 -12.39 15.89
N GLY A 147 5.11 -13.47 16.32
CA GLY A 147 4.32 -13.50 17.55
C GLY A 147 2.92 -12.91 17.42
N VAL A 148 2.44 -12.63 16.20
CA VAL A 148 1.13 -12.01 15.95
C VAL A 148 0.04 -13.08 15.82
N THR A 149 -1.04 -12.95 16.59
CA THR A 149 -2.17 -13.89 16.52
C THR A 149 -3.10 -13.53 15.37
N LEU A 150 -3.20 -14.43 14.39
CA LEU A 150 -3.99 -14.29 13.18
C LEU A 150 -5.17 -15.27 13.18
N MET A 151 -6.33 -14.80 12.76
CA MET A 151 -7.54 -15.60 12.65
C MET A 151 -7.82 -15.92 11.18
N GLY A 152 -8.02 -17.20 10.86
CA GLY A 152 -8.34 -17.64 9.50
C GLY A 152 -9.83 -17.90 9.34
N GLY A 153 -10.43 -17.45 8.23
CA GLY A 153 -11.82 -17.75 7.94
C GLY A 153 -12.36 -17.10 6.67
N TRP A 154 -13.69 -17.08 6.56
CA TRP A 154 -14.40 -16.48 5.42
C TRP A 154 -14.06 -15.01 5.21
N HIS A 155 -13.73 -14.27 6.26
CA HIS A 155 -13.29 -12.87 6.17
C HIS A 155 -12.03 -12.73 5.30
N ASN A 156 -11.06 -13.64 5.41
CA ASN A 156 -9.87 -13.63 4.55
C ASN A 156 -10.23 -13.98 3.10
N VAL A 157 -11.10 -14.97 2.88
CA VAL A 157 -11.51 -15.37 1.52
C VAL A 157 -12.23 -14.22 0.81
N PHE A 158 -13.18 -13.57 1.49
CA PHE A 158 -13.89 -12.42 0.95
C PHE A 158 -12.95 -11.27 0.62
N ASN A 159 -11.96 -10.99 1.49
CA ASN A 159 -11.00 -9.94 1.23
C ASN A 159 -10.02 -10.29 0.09
N GLY A 160 -9.57 -11.54 0.00
CA GLY A 160 -8.75 -12.04 -1.10
C GLY A 160 -9.47 -11.93 -2.45
N VAL A 161 -10.75 -12.31 -2.51
CA VAL A 161 -11.60 -12.13 -3.70
C VAL A 161 -11.81 -10.64 -4.01
N ALA A 162 -12.05 -9.81 -3.00
CA ALA A 162 -12.16 -8.36 -3.18
C ALA A 162 -10.87 -7.76 -3.77
N GLY A 163 -9.69 -8.27 -3.41
CA GLY A 163 -8.41 -7.86 -3.99
C GLY A 163 -8.27 -8.22 -5.46
N LEU A 164 -8.72 -9.40 -5.88
CA LEU A 164 -8.76 -9.78 -7.30
C LEU A 164 -9.70 -8.88 -8.11
N ILE A 165 -10.87 -8.56 -7.55
CA ILE A 165 -11.81 -7.59 -8.14
C ILE A 165 -11.19 -6.20 -8.19
N ASN A 166 -10.45 -5.80 -7.16
CA ASN A 166 -9.76 -4.53 -7.10
C ASN A 166 -8.74 -4.37 -8.25
N ILE A 167 -7.97 -5.42 -8.56
CA ILE A 167 -7.07 -5.44 -9.73
C ILE A 167 -7.85 -5.18 -11.01
N ALA A 168 -9.01 -5.81 -11.17
CA ALA A 168 -9.87 -5.62 -12.34
C ALA A 168 -10.48 -4.20 -12.43
N CYS A 169 -10.56 -3.47 -11.32
CA CYS A 169 -11.01 -2.08 -11.27
C CYS A 169 -9.97 -1.07 -11.78
N MET A 170 -8.71 -1.47 -11.98
CA MET A 170 -7.72 -0.57 -12.57
C MET A 170 -7.95 -0.43 -14.07
N THR A 171 -8.29 0.79 -14.51
CA THR A 171 -8.62 1.12 -15.89
C THR A 171 -7.57 2.01 -16.56
N GLY A 172 -7.61 2.10 -17.89
CA GLY A 172 -6.71 2.95 -18.67
C GLY A 172 -5.22 2.68 -18.45
N TRP A 173 -4.77 1.43 -18.62
CA TRP A 173 -3.40 0.98 -18.30
C TRP A 173 -2.28 1.75 -19.02
N PHE A 174 -2.60 2.39 -20.14
CA PHE A 174 -1.66 3.20 -20.93
C PHE A 174 -1.86 4.71 -20.74
N GLY A 175 -2.86 5.13 -19.95
CA GLY A 175 -3.19 6.53 -19.65
C GLY A 175 -2.29 7.14 -18.58
N ILE A 176 -0.97 6.96 -18.72
CA ILE A 176 0.04 7.51 -17.79
C ILE A 176 0.65 8.77 -18.40
N TYR A 177 0.58 9.85 -17.62
CA TYR A 177 1.05 11.18 -18.01
C TYR A 177 2.08 11.70 -17.02
N VAL A 178 2.84 12.71 -17.43
CA VAL A 178 3.76 13.43 -16.54
C VAL A 178 3.20 14.83 -16.34
N SER A 179 3.27 15.35 -15.11
CA SER A 179 2.81 16.72 -14.83
C SER A 179 3.67 17.77 -15.54
N LYS A 180 3.10 18.95 -15.84
CA LYS A 180 3.80 20.13 -16.40
C LYS A 180 5.07 20.51 -15.63
N LYS A 181 5.07 20.37 -14.30
CA LYS A 181 6.22 20.66 -13.44
C LYS A 181 7.24 19.51 -13.37
N LYS A 182 6.98 18.38 -14.07
CA LYS A 182 7.77 17.14 -14.01
C LYS A 182 8.00 16.67 -12.57
N GLN A 183 7.02 16.88 -11.70
CA GLN A 183 7.04 16.49 -10.29
C GLN A 183 6.20 15.24 -10.03
N ASP A 184 5.11 15.07 -10.78
CA ASP A 184 4.17 13.97 -10.62
C ASP A 184 4.08 13.09 -11.86
N MET A 185 3.92 11.79 -11.61
CA MET A 185 3.32 10.85 -12.54
C MET A 185 1.81 10.86 -12.31
N LEU A 186 1.04 11.04 -13.37
CA LEU A 186 -0.41 11.16 -13.33
C LEU A 186 -1.02 9.93 -13.97
N TRP A 187 -1.98 9.34 -13.27
CA TRP A 187 -2.89 8.32 -13.81
C TRP A 187 -4.33 8.81 -13.62
N PRO A 188 -4.87 9.61 -14.56
CA PRO A 188 -6.14 10.31 -14.40
C PRO A 188 -7.35 9.39 -14.21
N ASP A 189 -7.27 8.16 -14.74
CA ASP A 189 -8.34 7.16 -14.63
C ASP A 189 -8.44 6.52 -13.23
N MET A 190 -7.43 6.72 -12.37
CA MET A 190 -7.46 6.36 -10.95
C MET A 190 -8.26 7.39 -10.15
N THR A 191 -9.58 7.40 -10.35
CA THR A 191 -10.50 8.33 -9.68
C THR A 191 -10.86 7.86 -8.27
N TRP A 192 -11.69 8.65 -7.57
CA TRP A 192 -12.20 8.31 -6.24
C TRP A 192 -12.87 6.93 -6.17
N VAL A 193 -13.46 6.44 -7.27
CA VAL A 193 -14.11 5.11 -7.32
C VAL A 193 -13.09 4.01 -7.04
N PHE A 194 -11.94 4.05 -7.71
CA PHE A 194 -10.87 3.09 -7.48
C PHE A 194 -10.22 3.31 -6.11
N ILE A 195 -9.91 4.57 -5.76
CA ILE A 195 -9.20 4.90 -4.51
C ILE A 195 -10.00 4.41 -3.29
N VAL A 196 -11.30 4.66 -3.23
CA VAL A 196 -12.14 4.23 -2.10
C VAL A 196 -12.25 2.71 -2.04
N ALA A 197 -12.45 2.04 -3.19
CA ALA A 197 -12.53 0.58 -3.22
C ALA A 197 -11.20 -0.08 -2.81
N TYR A 198 -10.07 0.50 -3.23
CA TYR A 198 -8.74 0.08 -2.83
C TYR A 198 -8.48 0.31 -1.35
N ASP A 199 -8.81 1.51 -0.82
CA ASP A 199 -8.55 1.85 0.57
C ASP A 199 -9.37 0.96 1.51
N LEU A 200 -10.63 0.68 1.19
CA LEU A 200 -11.47 -0.24 1.97
C LEU A 200 -10.92 -1.67 1.96
N TRP A 201 -10.49 -2.17 0.80
CA TRP A 201 -9.87 -3.49 0.68
C TRP A 201 -8.54 -3.57 1.42
N ASN A 202 -7.69 -2.55 1.30
CA ASN A 202 -6.38 -2.54 1.96
C ASN A 202 -6.52 -2.39 3.47
N PHE A 203 -7.47 -1.58 3.93
CA PHE A 203 -7.83 -1.49 5.35
C PHE A 203 -8.24 -2.87 5.88
N CYS A 204 -9.17 -3.52 5.20
CA CYS A 204 -9.62 -4.86 5.55
C CYS A 204 -8.47 -5.87 5.59
N TYR A 205 -7.56 -5.83 4.60
CA TYR A 205 -6.36 -6.67 4.58
C TYR A 205 -5.51 -6.44 5.84
N THR A 206 -5.18 -5.19 6.14
CA THR A 206 -4.36 -4.88 7.33
C THR A 206 -5.07 -5.29 8.61
N TYR A 207 -6.40 -5.15 8.67
CA TYR A 207 -7.19 -5.52 9.84
C TYR A 207 -7.19 -7.04 10.09
N ASN A 208 -7.29 -7.83 9.02
CA ASN A 208 -7.36 -9.29 9.09
C ASN A 208 -5.99 -9.97 9.21
N CYS A 209 -4.97 -9.46 8.51
CA CYS A 209 -3.68 -10.12 8.34
C CYS A 209 -2.52 -9.41 9.04
N LEU A 210 -2.73 -8.18 9.52
CA LEU A 210 -1.72 -7.37 10.23
C LEU A 210 -2.36 -6.61 11.42
N PRO A 211 -3.02 -7.31 12.36
CA PRO A 211 -3.85 -6.68 13.39
C PRO A 211 -3.10 -5.70 14.31
N THR A 212 -1.81 -5.93 14.53
CA THR A 212 -0.87 -5.05 15.27
C THR A 212 -0.51 -3.79 14.49
N HIS A 213 -0.60 -3.82 13.16
CA HIS A 213 -0.23 -2.71 12.27
C HIS A 213 -1.45 -1.95 11.73
N ALA A 214 -2.66 -2.47 11.88
CA ALA A 214 -3.87 -1.95 11.25
C ALA A 214 -4.15 -0.47 11.56
N TRP A 215 -3.76 0.04 12.73
CA TRP A 215 -3.91 1.45 13.10
C TRP A 215 -3.06 2.38 12.22
N TYR A 216 -1.82 1.99 11.94
CA TYR A 216 -0.90 2.81 11.15
C TYR A 216 -0.97 2.44 9.66
N CYS A 217 -0.84 1.16 9.31
CA CYS A 217 -0.92 0.66 7.95
C CYS A 217 -2.32 0.79 7.34
N GLY A 218 -3.37 0.57 8.13
CA GLY A 218 -4.75 0.59 7.65
C GLY A 218 -5.39 1.96 7.64
N LEU A 219 -4.95 2.89 8.50
CA LEU A 219 -5.50 4.26 8.51
C LEU A 219 -4.49 5.29 8.01
N ALA A 220 -3.40 5.53 8.75
CA ALA A 220 -2.48 6.63 8.44
C ALA A 220 -1.87 6.48 7.03
N LEU A 221 -1.42 5.26 6.71
CA LEU A 221 -0.75 4.96 5.46
C LEU A 221 -1.68 4.97 4.23
N LEU A 222 -2.97 4.68 4.40
CA LEU A 222 -3.95 4.76 3.32
C LEU A 222 -4.46 6.19 3.13
N LEU A 223 -4.69 6.90 4.24
CA LEU A 223 -5.17 8.27 4.20
C LEU A 223 -4.12 9.24 3.66
N ALA A 224 -2.82 9.04 3.94
CA ALA A 224 -1.75 9.92 3.45
C ALA A 224 -1.78 10.11 1.91
N PRO A 225 -1.71 9.05 1.08
CA PRO A 225 -1.78 9.23 -0.38
C PRO A 225 -3.14 9.71 -0.87
N THR A 226 -4.24 9.33 -0.21
CA THR A 226 -5.60 9.75 -0.56
C THR A 226 -5.82 11.24 -0.31
N VAL A 227 -5.39 11.76 0.84
CA VAL A 227 -5.42 13.20 1.17
C VAL A 227 -4.47 13.97 0.26
N ALA A 228 -3.26 13.47 0.02
CA ALA A 228 -2.32 14.14 -0.88
C ALA A 228 -2.88 14.27 -2.30
N ASN A 229 -3.49 13.21 -2.83
CA ASN A 229 -4.15 13.22 -4.13
C ASN A 229 -5.38 14.15 -4.15
N ALA A 230 -6.15 14.21 -3.06
CA ALA A 230 -7.34 15.05 -3.00
C ALA A 230 -7.01 16.55 -2.93
N LEU A 231 -5.95 16.93 -2.20
CA LEU A 231 -5.64 18.33 -1.88
C LEU A 231 -4.52 18.94 -2.73
N TRP A 232 -3.45 18.18 -3.03
CA TRP A 232 -2.23 18.76 -3.62
C TRP A 232 -1.94 18.28 -5.05
N ASN A 233 -2.13 16.99 -5.34
CA ASN A 233 -1.69 16.42 -6.61
C ASN A 233 -2.70 15.44 -7.24
N LYS A 234 -3.90 15.93 -7.56
CA LYS A 234 -4.96 15.17 -8.26
C LYS A 234 -4.43 14.36 -9.45
N GLY A 235 -4.67 13.05 -9.43
CA GLY A 235 -4.17 12.07 -10.42
C GLY A 235 -2.81 11.45 -10.05
N GLY A 236 -2.12 11.95 -9.02
CA GLY A 236 -0.84 11.46 -8.53
C GLY A 236 -0.94 10.41 -7.41
N TRP A 237 -2.15 9.93 -7.12
CA TRP A 237 -2.42 8.99 -6.03
C TRP A 237 -1.45 7.80 -6.03
N ILE A 238 -1.21 7.19 -7.19
CA ILE A 238 -0.41 5.97 -7.24
C ILE A 238 1.05 6.19 -6.88
N GLN A 239 1.62 7.31 -7.29
CA GLN A 239 2.98 7.69 -6.93
C GLN A 239 3.05 7.99 -5.43
N ASN A 240 2.10 8.75 -4.89
CA ASN A 240 2.04 9.00 -3.44
C ASN A 240 1.92 7.69 -2.66
N ARG A 241 1.10 6.76 -3.13
CA ARG A 241 0.86 5.47 -2.47
C ARG A 241 2.12 4.62 -2.44
N ALA A 242 2.82 4.47 -3.56
CA ALA A 242 4.06 3.71 -3.61
C ALA A 242 5.14 4.33 -2.72
N ASN A 243 5.31 5.66 -2.78
CA ASN A 243 6.29 6.38 -1.98
C ASN A 243 6.02 6.23 -0.47
N THR A 244 4.79 6.52 -0.04
CA THR A 244 4.38 6.40 1.38
C THR A 244 4.50 4.96 1.87
N LEU A 245 4.09 3.97 1.07
CA LEU A 245 4.24 2.56 1.40
C LEU A 245 5.71 2.16 1.56
N ALA A 246 6.57 2.51 0.60
CA ALA A 246 8.00 2.16 0.66
C ALA A 246 8.66 2.79 1.89
N MET A 247 8.42 4.08 2.15
CA MET A 247 8.97 4.76 3.34
C MET A 247 8.47 4.15 4.64
N TRP A 248 7.19 3.80 4.70
CA TRP A 248 6.62 3.15 5.88
C TRP A 248 7.20 1.76 6.11
N CYS A 249 7.30 0.92 5.08
CA CYS A 249 7.90 -0.41 5.20
C CYS A 249 9.36 -0.32 5.68
N MET A 250 10.15 0.62 5.14
CA MET A 250 11.52 0.85 5.62
C MET A 250 11.57 1.24 7.10
N PHE A 251 10.71 2.16 7.52
CA PHE A 251 10.63 2.59 8.91
C PHE A 251 10.18 1.45 9.85
N ALA A 252 9.08 0.78 9.49
CA ALA A 252 8.48 -0.33 10.23
C ALA A 252 9.48 -1.46 10.48
N GLN A 253 10.28 -1.81 9.47
CA GLN A 253 11.24 -2.90 9.59
C GLN A 253 12.46 -2.55 10.44
N VAL A 254 12.88 -1.29 10.46
CA VAL A 254 14.04 -0.84 11.28
C VAL A 254 13.63 -0.54 12.72
N PHE A 255 12.40 -0.05 12.92
CA PHE A 255 11.87 0.36 14.22
C PHE A 255 10.54 -0.34 14.55
N PRO A 256 10.51 -1.69 14.63
CA PRO A 256 9.29 -2.46 14.90
C PRO A 256 8.62 -2.05 16.22
N MET A 257 9.44 -1.70 17.23
CA MET A 257 8.98 -1.25 18.55
C MET A 257 7.88 -0.17 18.49
N PHE A 258 7.96 0.76 17.52
CA PHE A 258 7.00 1.86 17.42
C PHE A 258 5.55 1.36 17.32
N GLN A 259 5.30 0.31 16.54
CA GLN A 259 3.96 -0.22 16.31
C GLN A 259 3.68 -1.51 17.09
N ASP A 260 4.70 -2.30 17.42
CA ASP A 260 4.50 -3.64 17.98
C ASP A 260 4.46 -3.68 19.52
N TYR A 261 5.31 -2.91 20.22
CA TYR A 261 5.44 -3.01 21.68
C TYR A 261 5.85 -1.69 22.37
N SER A 262 5.17 -0.57 22.04
CA SER A 262 5.36 0.72 22.71
C SER A 262 4.04 1.35 23.17
N VAL A 263 4.10 2.53 23.80
CA VAL A 263 2.90 3.33 24.16
C VAL A 263 2.08 3.76 22.95
N PHE A 264 2.65 3.67 21.75
CA PHE A 264 2.00 3.97 20.47
C PHE A 264 1.29 2.74 19.88
N SER A 265 1.59 1.54 20.35
CA SER A 265 1.02 0.29 19.83
C SER A 265 -0.50 0.27 19.97
N THR A 266 -1.17 -0.10 18.89
CA THR A 266 -2.64 -0.14 18.82
C THR A 266 -3.06 -1.42 18.12
N GLN A 267 -3.81 -2.24 18.84
CA GLN A 267 -4.34 -3.50 18.32
C GLN A 267 -5.71 -3.27 17.68
N SER A 268 -5.98 -4.00 16.60
CA SER A 268 -7.36 -4.24 16.18
C SER A 268 -8.12 -5.02 17.25
N VAL A 269 -9.45 -4.99 17.22
CA VAL A 269 -10.25 -5.72 18.22
C VAL A 269 -10.10 -7.25 18.09
N ASN A 270 -9.58 -7.72 16.95
CA ASN A 270 -9.36 -9.13 16.63
C ASN A 270 -10.61 -9.99 16.92
N ASP A 271 -11.77 -9.48 16.49
CA ASP A 271 -13.07 -10.13 16.65
C ASP A 271 -13.53 -10.70 15.29
N PRO A 272 -13.86 -11.99 15.19
CA PRO A 272 -14.24 -12.60 13.91
C PRO A 272 -15.49 -12.00 13.27
N ASN A 273 -16.47 -11.50 14.05
CA ASN A 273 -17.65 -10.85 13.50
C ASN A 273 -17.32 -9.48 12.93
N VAL A 274 -16.43 -8.73 13.59
CA VAL A 274 -15.92 -7.45 13.07
C VAL A 274 -15.10 -7.67 11.80
N ASN A 275 -14.19 -8.65 11.80
CA ASN A 275 -13.39 -9.01 10.62
C ASN A 275 -14.31 -9.37 9.44
N LEU A 276 -15.34 -10.19 9.68
CA LEU A 276 -16.32 -10.56 8.67
C LEU A 276 -17.10 -9.35 8.13
N ALA A 277 -17.55 -8.46 9.01
CA ALA A 277 -18.28 -7.25 8.61
C ALA A 277 -17.42 -6.33 7.73
N VAL A 278 -16.16 -6.09 8.13
CA VAL A 278 -15.20 -5.27 7.36
C VAL A 278 -14.91 -5.92 6.00
N SER A 279 -14.73 -7.24 5.95
CA SER A 279 -14.54 -7.98 4.69
C SER A 279 -15.73 -7.94 3.75
N ILE A 280 -16.95 -8.02 4.27
CA ILE A 280 -18.17 -7.89 3.46
C ILE A 280 -18.26 -6.49 2.86
N VAL A 281 -17.98 -5.45 3.66
CA VAL A 281 -17.97 -4.05 3.18
C VAL A 281 -16.94 -3.87 2.08
N ALA A 282 -15.72 -4.39 2.26
CA ALA A 282 -14.67 -4.33 1.25
C ALA A 282 -15.07 -5.04 -0.05
N LEU A 283 -15.67 -6.23 0.05
CA LEU A 283 -16.13 -6.99 -1.11
C LEU A 283 -17.26 -6.28 -1.86
N VAL A 284 -18.30 -5.81 -1.16
CA VAL A 284 -19.42 -5.08 -1.77
C VAL A 284 -18.94 -3.80 -2.44
N ALA A 285 -18.03 -3.04 -1.80
CA ALA A 285 -17.46 -1.83 -2.38
C ALA A 285 -16.70 -2.12 -3.69
N ASN A 286 -15.91 -3.19 -3.73
CA ASN A 286 -15.16 -3.58 -4.93
C ASN A 286 -16.08 -4.09 -6.06
N ILE A 287 -17.12 -4.86 -5.74
CA ILE A 287 -18.14 -5.28 -6.71
C ILE A 287 -18.87 -4.06 -7.28
N ALA A 288 -19.27 -3.11 -6.44
CA ALA A 288 -19.94 -1.89 -6.85
C ALA A 288 -19.04 -1.03 -7.76
N ALA A 289 -17.76 -0.88 -7.40
CA ALA A 289 -16.78 -0.14 -8.20
C ALA A 289 -16.59 -0.78 -9.59
N LEU A 290 -16.38 -2.10 -9.65
CA LEU A 290 -16.22 -2.82 -10.92
C LEU A 290 -17.48 -2.70 -11.78
N THR A 291 -18.65 -2.88 -11.17
CA THR A 291 -19.94 -2.76 -11.88
C THR A 291 -20.10 -1.38 -12.48
N TYR A 292 -19.81 -0.32 -11.71
CA TYR A 292 -19.87 1.05 -12.20
C TYR A 292 -18.91 1.31 -13.37
N ILE A 293 -17.66 0.82 -13.27
CA ILE A 293 -16.66 0.90 -14.33
C ILE A 293 -17.16 0.22 -15.61
N LEU A 294 -17.66 -1.02 -15.51
CA LEU A 294 -18.13 -1.79 -16.65
C LEU A 294 -19.35 -1.16 -17.32
N VAL A 295 -20.31 -0.66 -16.52
CA VAL A 295 -21.48 0.06 -17.05
C VAL A 295 -21.05 1.33 -17.80
N ARG A 296 -20.10 2.09 -17.26
CA ARG A 296 -19.58 3.30 -17.89
C ARG A 296 -18.81 2.99 -19.17
N ALA A 297 -17.94 1.99 -19.16
CA ALA A 297 -17.19 1.55 -20.33
C ALA A 297 -18.11 1.05 -21.44
N LYS A 298 -19.15 0.28 -21.10
CA LYS A 298 -20.19 -0.16 -22.04
C LYS A 298 -20.95 1.00 -22.67
N LYS A 299 -21.34 2.00 -21.88
CA LYS A 299 -22.03 3.21 -22.39
C LYS A 299 -21.17 4.03 -23.35
N GLN A 300 -19.85 4.02 -23.17
CA GLN A 300 -18.91 4.72 -24.04
C GLN A 300 -18.43 3.88 -25.23
N GLY A 301 -18.72 2.57 -25.24
CA GLY A 301 -18.24 1.65 -26.29
C GLY A 301 -16.72 1.44 -26.25
N VAL A 302 -16.08 1.55 -25.08
CA VAL A 302 -14.62 1.44 -24.93
C VAL A 302 -14.22 0.22 -24.11
N ASN A 303 -13.02 -0.31 -24.37
CA ASN A 303 -12.41 -1.30 -23.50
C ASN A 303 -11.85 -0.59 -22.24
N PRO A 304 -12.31 -0.95 -21.02
CA PRO A 304 -11.96 -0.24 -19.80
C PRO A 304 -10.47 -0.33 -19.42
N TRP A 305 -9.79 -1.37 -19.85
CA TRP A 305 -8.37 -1.58 -19.53
C TRP A 305 -7.44 -0.84 -20.49
N LEU A 306 -7.86 -0.68 -21.74
CA LEU A 306 -7.05 -0.04 -22.79
C LEU A 306 -7.34 1.46 -22.96
N LYS A 307 -8.52 1.92 -22.54
CA LYS A 307 -8.98 3.31 -22.69
C LYS A 307 -9.42 3.88 -21.35
N GLU A 308 -9.33 5.20 -21.25
CA GLU A 308 -9.68 5.93 -20.05
C GLU A 308 -11.19 6.07 -19.93
N VAL A 309 -11.77 5.35 -18.97
CA VAL A 309 -13.24 5.24 -18.78
C VAL A 309 -13.79 6.50 -18.11
N PHE A 310 -12.98 7.17 -17.30
CA PHE A 310 -13.39 8.33 -16.50
C PHE A 310 -13.20 9.67 -17.20
N LYS A 311 -12.81 9.67 -18.49
CA LYS A 311 -12.78 10.88 -19.30
C LYS A 311 -14.12 11.64 -19.22
N GLY A 312 -14.05 12.97 -19.10
CA GLY A 312 -15.21 13.84 -18.90
C GLY A 312 -15.76 13.88 -17.47
N THR A 313 -15.18 13.16 -16.50
CA THR A 313 -15.50 13.38 -15.08
C THR A 313 -14.67 14.51 -14.50
N ARG A 314 -15.21 15.23 -13.51
CA ARG A 314 -14.49 16.30 -12.80
C ARG A 314 -13.11 15.88 -12.32
N ASP A 315 -13.01 14.70 -11.72
CA ASP A 315 -11.76 14.19 -11.16
C ASP A 315 -10.71 13.91 -12.25
N TYR A 316 -11.13 13.32 -13.37
CA TYR A 316 -10.27 13.09 -14.52
C TYR A 316 -9.80 14.41 -15.14
N GLU A 317 -10.72 15.35 -15.37
CA GLU A 317 -10.39 16.64 -16.01
C GLU A 317 -9.43 17.48 -15.14
N GLN A 318 -9.60 17.44 -13.81
CA GLN A 318 -8.66 18.08 -12.88
C GLN A 318 -7.27 17.44 -12.92
N ALA A 319 -7.19 16.11 -13.08
CA ALA A 319 -5.91 15.42 -13.20
C ALA A 319 -5.23 15.72 -14.54
N ILE A 320 -5.95 15.63 -15.66
CA ILE A 320 -5.37 15.82 -17.00
C ILE A 320 -4.98 17.28 -17.27
N ALA A 321 -5.67 18.26 -16.66
CA ALA A 321 -5.28 19.67 -16.75
C ALA A 321 -3.84 19.96 -16.24
N ARG A 322 -3.29 19.04 -15.42
CA ARG A 322 -1.94 19.09 -14.89
C ARG A 322 -0.89 18.40 -15.77
N ALA A 323 -1.31 17.62 -16.77
CA ALA A 323 -0.41 16.90 -17.68
C ALA A 323 0.31 17.85 -18.64
N GLU A 324 1.56 17.51 -18.99
CA GLU A 324 2.39 18.14 -20.05
C GLU A 324 1.92 17.70 -21.44
#